data_AF-A0A6N0LXD2-F1
#
_entry.id   AF-A0A6N0LXD2-F1
#
_cell.length_a   1.000
_cell.length_b   1.000
_cell.length_c   1.000
_cell.angle_alpha   90.00
_cell.angle_beta   90.00
_cell.angle_gamma   90.00
#
_symmetry.space_group_name_H-M   'P 1'
#
loop_
_entity.id
_entity.type
_entity.pdbx_description
1 polymer ?
#
loop_
_entity_poly.entity_id
_entity_poly.type
_entity_poly.pdbx_seq_one_letter_code
_entity_poly.pdbx_strand_id
1 'polypeptide(L)'
;MMDLNDRDRNPPEIQSLHDFLSFHPMYQHQLAQLMGVTTSAVEKWSRGDRSLTSRTLTQLNTLHERLNHNPELREKYVRTAQCAVC
;
A
#
# COMPACT_ATOMS: atom_id res chain seq x y z
N MET A 1 26.47 -14.14 21.90
CA MET A 1 25.83 -12.81 22.01
C MET A 1 24.89 -12.71 20.83
N MET A 2 23.59 -12.88 21.05
CA MET A 2 22.57 -12.62 20.04
C MET A 2 22.02 -11.24 20.37
N ASP A 3 22.25 -10.29 19.48
CA ASP A 3 21.72 -8.92 19.57
C ASP A 3 20.19 -8.98 19.48
N LEU A 4 19.55 -9.19 20.63
CA LEU A 4 18.12 -9.05 20.83
C LEU A 4 17.79 -7.57 21.00
N ASN A 5 17.84 -6.81 19.90
CA ASN A 5 17.20 -5.50 19.87
C ASN A 5 16.77 -5.09 18.44
N ASP A 6 16.09 -5.99 17.73
CA ASP A 6 15.15 -5.62 16.65
C ASP A 6 13.86 -4.96 17.23
N ARG A 7 14.01 -4.07 18.22
CA ARG A 7 12.92 -3.45 19.00
C ARG A 7 12.32 -2.20 18.38
N ASP A 8 12.62 -1.91 17.13
CA ASP A 8 11.88 -0.92 16.34
C ASP A 8 11.57 -1.49 14.96
N ARG A 9 10.87 -2.62 14.92
CA ARG A 9 10.18 -3.02 13.69
C ARG A 9 8.87 -2.25 13.60
N ASN A 10 8.94 -0.91 13.65
CA ASN A 10 7.88 -0.14 13.02
C ASN A 10 7.83 -0.64 11.57
N PRO A 11 6.67 -1.12 11.09
CA PRO A 11 6.54 -1.44 9.67
C PRO A 11 7.02 -0.21 8.88
N PRO A 12 7.84 -0.38 7.84
CA PRO A 12 8.42 0.74 7.12
C PRO A 12 7.31 1.72 6.75
N GLU A 13 7.38 2.93 7.29
CA GLU A 13 6.34 3.92 7.04
C GLU A 13 6.28 4.16 5.55
N ILE A 14 5.10 3.98 4.98
CA ILE A 14 4.83 4.25 3.58
C ILE A 14 5.01 5.76 3.36
N GLN A 15 6.07 6.14 2.66
CA GLN A 15 6.33 7.54 2.29
C GLN A 15 5.74 7.89 0.94
N SER A 16 5.60 6.89 0.06
CA SER A 16 5.04 7.07 -1.28
C SER A 16 4.09 5.94 -1.66
N LEU A 17 3.26 6.20 -2.67
CA LEU A 17 2.40 5.19 -3.26
C LEU A 17 3.23 4.02 -3.84
N HIS A 18 4.40 4.34 -4.39
CA HIS A 18 5.31 3.37 -4.98
C HIS A 18 5.87 2.40 -3.93
N ASP A 19 6.22 2.91 -2.74
CA ASP A 19 6.65 2.05 -1.64
C ASP A 19 5.55 1.06 -1.26
N PHE A 20 4.31 1.54 -1.12
CA PHE A 20 3.16 0.68 -0.81
C PHE A 20 2.95 -0.40 -1.87
N LEU A 21 2.99 -0.03 -3.15
CA LEU A 21 2.82 -0.96 -4.26
C LEU A 21 4.00 -1.93 -4.41
N SER A 22 5.20 -1.56 -3.95
CA SER A 22 6.35 -2.46 -3.87
C SER A 22 6.14 -3.56 -2.84
N PHE A 23 5.48 -3.27 -1.70
CA PHE A 23 5.14 -4.28 -0.70
C PHE A 23 3.90 -5.09 -1.10
N HIS A 24 2.90 -4.42 -1.68
CA HIS A 24 1.59 -4.97 -2.00
C HIS A 24 1.23 -4.65 -3.45
N PRO A 25 1.76 -5.41 -4.44
CA PRO A 25 1.50 -5.14 -5.84
C PRO A 25 0.02 -5.33 -6.17
N MET A 26 -0.69 -4.23 -6.43
CA MET A 26 -2.12 -4.21 -6.73
C MET A 26 -2.46 -3.12 -7.74
N TYR A 27 -3.64 -3.20 -8.37
CA TYR A 27 -4.06 -2.17 -9.31
C TYR A 27 -4.53 -0.90 -8.61
N GLN A 28 -4.38 0.23 -9.30
CA GLN A 28 -4.83 1.54 -8.81
C GLN A 28 -6.32 1.58 -8.46
N HIS A 29 -7.18 0.89 -9.23
CA HIS A 29 -8.61 0.83 -8.95
C HIS A 29 -8.93 0.05 -7.67
N GLN A 30 -8.18 -1.01 -7.36
CA GLN A 30 -8.36 -1.78 -6.13
C GLN A 30 -7.89 -0.98 -4.93
N LEU A 31 -6.74 -0.31 -5.06
CA LEU A 31 -6.25 0.59 -4.02
C LEU A 31 -7.24 1.74 -3.78
N ALA A 32 -7.82 2.29 -4.83
CA ALA A 32 -8.85 3.31 -4.73
C ALA A 32 -10.08 2.79 -3.97
N GLN A 33 -10.55 1.57 -4.26
CA GLN A 33 -11.63 0.92 -3.51
C GLN A 33 -11.28 0.70 -2.04
N LEU A 34 -10.06 0.22 -1.75
CA LEU A 34 -9.59 -0.02 -0.37
C LEU A 34 -9.44 1.28 0.44
N MET A 35 -8.99 2.35 -0.20
CA MET A 35 -8.83 3.65 0.43
C MET A 35 -10.12 4.48 0.46
N GLY A 36 -11.17 4.05 -0.27
CA GLY A 36 -12.40 4.83 -0.43
C GLY A 36 -12.21 6.14 -1.20
N VAL A 37 -11.26 6.17 -2.14
CA VAL A 37 -10.96 7.33 -2.99
C VAL A 37 -11.24 7.00 -4.45
N THR A 38 -11.16 8.01 -5.32
CA THR A 38 -11.33 7.79 -6.77
C THR A 38 -10.05 7.24 -7.39
N THR A 39 -10.18 6.41 -8.43
CA THR A 39 -9.03 5.89 -9.20
C THR A 39 -8.16 7.02 -9.75
N SER A 40 -8.77 8.13 -10.17
CA SER A 40 -8.05 9.32 -10.64
C SER A 40 -7.20 9.98 -9.55
N ALA A 41 -7.58 9.87 -8.26
CA ALA A 41 -6.74 10.37 -7.18
C ALA A 41 -5.48 9.52 -7.03
N VAL A 42 -5.63 8.19 -7.08
CA VAL A 42 -4.52 7.25 -7.03
C VAL A 42 -3.59 7.41 -8.24
N GLU A 43 -4.14 7.61 -9.44
CA GLU A 43 -3.34 7.88 -10.64
C GLU A 43 -2.48 9.14 -10.48
N LYS A 44 -3.05 10.24 -9.97
CA LYS A 44 -2.31 11.48 -9.71
C LYS A 44 -1.20 11.29 -8.67
N TRP A 45 -1.42 10.45 -7.66
CA TRP A 45 -0.38 10.11 -6.68
C TRP A 45 0.72 9.26 -7.31
N SER A 46 0.37 8.32 -8.18
CA SER A 46 1.31 7.44 -8.89
C SER A 46 2.20 8.23 -9.86
N ARG A 47 1.63 9.19 -10.58
CA ARG A 47 2.35 10.07 -11.51
C ARG A 47 3.19 11.15 -10.83
N GLY A 48 3.00 11.36 -9.52
CA GLY A 48 3.64 12.45 -8.79
C GLY A 48 3.03 13.83 -9.04
N ASP A 49 1.95 13.92 -9.84
CA ASP A 49 1.21 15.16 -10.10
C ASP A 49 0.56 15.74 -8.84
N ARG A 50 0.29 14.88 -7.85
CA ARG A 50 -0.30 15.27 -6.57
C ARG A 50 0.46 14.62 -5.42
N SER A 51 1.01 15.45 -4.52
CA SER A 51 1.59 14.98 -3.27
C SER A 51 0.53 14.31 -2.38
N LEU A 52 0.92 13.20 -1.76
CA LEU A 52 0.11 12.52 -0.74
C LEU A 52 0.02 13.44 0.48
N THR A 53 -1.20 13.70 0.95
CA THR A 53 -1.38 14.45 2.19
C THR A 53 -1.04 13.57 3.39
N SER A 54 -0.70 14.17 4.53
CA SER A 54 -0.43 13.42 5.77
C SER A 54 -1.57 12.47 6.13
N ARG A 55 -2.83 12.88 5.91
CA ARG A 55 -4.00 12.02 6.11
C ARG A 55 -3.97 10.79 5.21
N THR A 56 -3.62 10.96 3.95
CA THR A 56 -3.52 9.86 2.97
C THR A 56 -2.40 8.90 3.34
N LEU A 57 -1.25 9.42 3.77
CA LEU A 57 -0.13 8.61 4.26
C LEU A 57 -0.52 7.79 5.49
N THR A 58 -1.21 8.40 6.47
CA THR A 58 -1.74 7.67 7.62
C THR A 58 -2.69 6.54 7.18
N GLN A 59 -3.58 6.80 6.22
CA GLN A 59 -4.48 5.75 5.69
C GLN A 59 -3.72 4.64 4.98
N LEU A 60 -2.67 4.96 4.20
CA LEU A 60 -1.83 3.96 3.54
C LEU A 60 -1.08 3.09 4.57
N ASN A 61 -0.55 3.69 5.63
CA ASN A 61 0.10 2.95 6.72
C ASN A 61 -0.90 2.02 7.44
N THR A 62 -2.08 2.51 7.81
CA THR A 62 -3.12 1.67 8.41
C THR A 62 -3.55 0.53 7.46
N LEU A 63 -3.65 0.80 6.16
CA LEU A 63 -3.98 -0.22 5.17
C LEU A 63 -2.85 -1.26 5.04
N HIS A 64 -1.59 -0.81 5.03
CA HIS A 64 -0.41 -1.67 4.99
C HIS A 64 -0.40 -2.64 6.17
N GLU A 65 -0.61 -2.16 7.39
CA GLU A 65 -0.70 -3.01 8.58
C GLU A 65 -1.84 -4.02 8.48
N ARG A 66 -3.04 -3.57 8.06
CA ARG A 66 -4.20 -4.46 7.90
C ARG A 66 -3.93 -5.58 6.90
N LEU A 67 -3.28 -5.28 5.77
CA LEU A 67 -2.91 -6.26 4.76
C LEU A 67 -1.79 -7.19 5.24
N ASN A 68 -0.87 -6.68 6.06
CA ASN A 68 0.19 -7.49 6.66
C ASN A 68 -0.35 -8.50 7.68
N HIS A 69 -1.34 -8.10 8.49
CA HIS A 69 -2.02 -8.98 9.44
C HIS A 69 -3.03 -9.95 8.78
N ASN A 70 -3.51 -9.64 7.57
CA ASN A 70 -4.49 -10.46 6.85
C ASN A 70 -3.95 -10.90 5.47
N PRO A 71 -3.10 -11.93 5.42
CA PRO A 71 -2.47 -12.38 4.17
C PRO A 71 -3.49 -12.83 3.12
N GLU A 72 -4.62 -13.43 3.53
CA GLU A 72 -5.69 -13.83 2.61
C GLU A 72 -6.30 -12.65 1.85
N LEU A 73 -6.48 -11.52 2.55
CA LEU A 73 -6.99 -10.30 1.95
C LEU A 73 -5.96 -9.72 0.99
N ARG A 74 -4.68 -9.69 1.39
CA ARG A 74 -3.57 -9.28 0.52
C ARG A 74 -3.54 -10.12 -0.75
N GLU A 75 -3.56 -11.44 -0.64
CA GLU A 75 -3.54 -12.35 -1.78
C GLU A 75 -4.74 -12.14 -2.70
N LYS A 76 -5.95 -11.90 -2.16
CA LYS A 76 -7.13 -11.59 -2.98
C LYS A 76 -6.89 -10.39 -3.90
N TYR A 77 -6.32 -9.31 -3.38
CA TYR A 77 -6.08 -8.10 -4.19
C TYR A 77 -4.84 -8.23 -5.08
N VAL A 78 -3.75 -8.82 -4.56
CA VAL A 78 -2.49 -9.01 -5.29
C VAL A 78 -2.62 -10.03 -6.43
N ARG A 79 -3.31 -11.14 -6.22
CA ARG A 79 -3.48 -12.19 -7.25
C ARG A 79 -4.29 -11.70 -8.44
N THR A 80 -5.25 -10.81 -8.20
CA THR A 80 -6.00 -10.16 -9.28
C THR A 80 -5.10 -9.25 -10.12
N ALA A 81 -4.04 -8.68 -9.53
CA ALA A 81 -3.03 -7.84 -10.20
C ALA A 81 -2.17 -8.56 -11.24
N GLN A 82 -2.14 -9.90 -11.22
CA GLN A 82 -1.35 -10.70 -12.17
C GLN A 82 -2.12 -11.08 -13.45
N CYS A 83 -3.44 -10.85 -13.50
CA CYS A 83 -4.28 -11.33 -14.61
C CYS A 83 -4.58 -10.31 -15.73
N ALA A 84 -4.01 -9.10 -15.72
CA ALA A 84 -4.22 -8.11 -16.79
C ALA A 84 -2.93 -7.73 -17.52
N VAL A 85 -2.08 -8.74 -17.80
CA VAL A 85 -1.18 -8.66 -18.96
C VAL A 85 -2.00 -9.13 -20.17
N CYS A 86 -2.67 -8.18 -20.82
CA CYS A 86 -3.07 -8.29 -22.21
C CYS A 86 -2.23 -7.31 -23.02
#